data_AF-A0AA88L8Y0-F1
#
_entry.id   AF-A0AA88L8Y0-F1
#
_cell.length_a   1.000
_cell.length_b   1.000
_cell.length_c   1.000
_cell.angle_alpha   90.00
_cell.angle_beta   90.00
_cell.angle_gamma   90.00
#
_symmetry.space_group_name_H-M   'P 1'
#
loop_
_entity.id
_entity.type
_entity.pdbx_description
1 polymer ?
#
loop_
_entity_poly.entity_id
_entity_poly.type
_entity_poly.pdbx_seq_one_letter_code
_entity_poly.pdbx_strand_id
1 'polypeptide(L)'
;MLRGAIIEKLFMLDFTLIFCFNRHYNTIYVTFDFPFYGHIVNNVTIATGGFLYMGDYLKDYLNALAAKQYAAPLLADFDTMSNPNSSIRYKDNGTALTVQWDQVVIHKRTDLGSFTFQLILKNTGDVLFVYKDVPVNIRDINDNKHPVRVGLYDAYTIEKTLFCE
;
A
#
# COMPACT_ATOMS: atom_id res chain seq x y z
N MET A 1 12.11 8.45 -32.83
CA MET A 1 12.77 9.20 -31.73
C MET A 1 11.68 9.72 -30.80
N LEU A 2 11.16 8.86 -29.92
CA LEU A 2 10.08 9.22 -28.97
C LEU A 2 10.72 9.77 -27.70
N ARG A 3 10.47 11.05 -27.44
CA ARG A 3 10.98 11.79 -26.28
C ARG A 3 10.38 11.24 -24.98
N GLY A 4 11.23 10.82 -24.06
CA GLY A 4 10.89 10.47 -22.68
C GLY A 4 10.49 11.71 -21.87
N ALA A 5 9.23 12.10 -21.98
CA ALA A 5 8.64 13.14 -21.15
C ALA A 5 7.26 12.65 -20.73
N ILE A 6 7.14 12.04 -19.54
CA ILE A 6 5.91 11.86 -18.72
C ILE A 6 6.22 11.10 -17.41
N ILE A 7 7.40 10.49 -17.23
CA ILE A 7 7.71 9.73 -16.01
C ILE A 7 8.11 10.63 -14.81
N GLU A 8 8.86 11.72 -15.03
CA GLU A 8 9.27 12.60 -13.91
C GLU A 8 8.14 13.46 -13.33
N LYS A 9 7.15 13.82 -14.16
CA LYS A 9 6.03 14.67 -13.71
C LYS A 9 5.07 13.94 -12.76
N LEU A 10 5.04 12.61 -12.78
CA LEU A 10 4.22 11.81 -11.85
C LEU A 10 4.81 11.78 -10.43
N PHE A 11 6.13 11.89 -10.31
CA PHE A 11 6.84 11.92 -9.02
C PHE A 11 6.80 13.29 -8.32
N MET A 12 6.44 14.34 -9.05
CA MET A 12 6.56 15.74 -8.63
C MET A 12 5.19 16.37 -8.38
N LEU A 13 4.30 15.66 -7.69
CA LEU A 13 3.06 16.22 -7.18
C LEU A 13 3.27 16.61 -5.72
N ASP A 14 2.78 17.78 -5.28
CA ASP A 14 2.75 18.12 -3.86
C ASP A 14 1.95 17.04 -3.10
N PHE A 15 2.65 16.13 -2.45
CA PHE A 15 2.09 15.06 -1.65
C PHE A 15 1.94 15.55 -0.20
N THR A 16 0.84 15.17 0.44
CA THR A 16 0.69 15.29 1.89
C THR A 16 1.64 14.31 2.56
N LEU A 17 2.53 14.84 3.42
CA LEU A 17 3.52 14.04 4.12
C LEU A 17 2.89 13.38 5.35
N ILE A 18 2.99 12.05 5.45
CA ILE A 18 2.68 11.33 6.67
C ILE A 18 3.98 11.26 7.48
N PHE A 19 4.14 12.14 8.47
CA PHE A 19 5.16 11.92 9.51
C PHE A 19 4.69 10.77 10.38
N CYS A 20 5.36 9.62 10.32
CA CYS A 20 5.07 8.52 11.24
C CYS A 20 6.26 8.28 12.17
N PHE A 21 6.23 8.92 13.34
CA PHE A 21 7.20 8.69 14.40
C PHE A 21 6.80 7.56 15.37
N ASN A 22 5.60 6.97 15.25
CA ASN A 22 5.15 5.74 15.92
C ASN A 22 3.64 5.50 15.65
N ARG A 23 3.29 4.77 14.59
CA ARG A 23 2.07 3.92 14.45
C ARG A 23 2.03 3.29 13.05
N HIS A 24 1.88 1.97 12.99
CA HIS A 24 2.10 1.14 11.79
C HIS A 24 1.13 1.39 10.60
N TYR A 25 0.14 2.28 10.76
CA TYR A 25 -0.91 2.53 9.79
C TYR A 25 -1.54 3.93 9.95
N ASN A 26 -1.97 4.54 8.85
CA ASN A 26 -2.73 5.79 8.82
C ASN A 26 -3.96 5.65 7.92
N THR A 27 -5.16 5.84 8.49
CA THR A 27 -6.43 5.77 7.76
C THR A 27 -6.84 7.14 7.25
N ILE A 28 -7.12 7.21 5.94
CA ILE A 28 -7.57 8.42 5.25
C ILE A 28 -8.93 8.15 4.60
N TYR A 29 -9.70 9.21 4.42
CA TYR A 29 -10.92 9.17 3.62
C TYR A 29 -10.61 9.64 2.21
N VAL A 30 -10.94 8.83 1.21
CA VAL A 30 -10.84 9.22 -0.19
C VAL A 30 -12.05 10.07 -0.57
N THR A 31 -11.83 11.01 -1.48
CA THR A 31 -12.84 11.98 -1.94
C THR A 31 -13.73 11.45 -3.07
N PHE A 32 -13.57 10.17 -3.43
CA PHE A 32 -14.33 9.48 -4.48
C PHE A 32 -14.69 8.06 -4.05
N ASP A 33 -15.76 7.52 -4.63
CA ASP A 33 -16.19 6.14 -4.43
C ASP A 33 -15.28 5.20 -5.22
N PHE A 34 -14.51 4.36 -4.51
CA PHE A 34 -13.64 3.38 -5.16
C PHE A 34 -14.27 1.98 -5.14
N PRO A 35 -14.58 1.37 -6.30
CA PRO A 35 -15.11 0.01 -6.34
C PRO A 35 -13.99 -1.01 -6.09
N PHE A 36 -14.13 -1.82 -5.05
CA PHE A 36 -13.21 -2.91 -4.73
C PHE A 36 -14.03 -4.18 -4.51
N TYR A 37 -13.86 -5.22 -5.35
CA TYR A 37 -14.52 -6.53 -5.22
C TYR A 37 -16.01 -6.48 -4.79
N GLY A 38 -16.81 -5.60 -5.41
CA GLY A 38 -18.26 -5.51 -5.19
C GLY A 38 -18.71 -4.63 -4.02
N HIS A 39 -17.79 -3.96 -3.31
CA HIS A 39 -18.10 -2.95 -2.32
C HIS A 39 -17.45 -1.61 -2.68
N ILE A 40 -18.02 -0.52 -2.17
CA ILE A 40 -17.49 0.83 -2.32
C ILE A 40 -16.61 1.14 -1.11
N VAL A 41 -15.35 1.48 -1.37
CA VAL A 41 -14.34 1.80 -0.36
C VAL A 41 -14.13 3.30 -0.32
N ASN A 42 -14.45 3.91 0.82
CA ASN A 42 -14.30 5.35 1.04
C ASN A 42 -13.24 5.66 2.12
N ASN A 43 -12.72 4.62 2.78
CA ASN A 43 -11.66 4.69 3.78
C ASN A 43 -10.51 3.77 3.36
N VAL A 44 -9.29 4.31 3.35
CA VAL A 44 -8.10 3.56 2.97
C VAL A 44 -7.07 3.71 4.07
N THR A 45 -6.54 2.59 4.54
CA THR A 45 -5.49 2.57 5.55
C THR A 45 -4.15 2.31 4.89
N ILE A 46 -3.26 3.31 4.93
CA ILE A 46 -1.90 3.24 4.40
C ILE A 46 -1.01 2.57 5.44
N ALA A 47 -0.41 1.43 5.11
CA ALA A 47 0.49 0.71 5.99
C ALA A 47 1.97 0.95 5.63
N THR A 48 2.84 0.92 6.63
CA THR A 48 4.29 1.10 6.41
C THR A 48 4.90 -0.04 5.60
N GLY A 49 4.31 -1.24 5.69
CA GLY A 49 4.74 -2.45 4.99
C GLY A 49 4.48 -2.48 3.47
N GLY A 50 4.17 -1.35 2.82
CA GLY A 50 4.06 -1.26 1.37
C GLY A 50 2.72 -1.71 0.77
N PHE A 51 1.63 -1.58 1.53
CA PHE A 51 0.28 -1.93 1.09
C PHE A 51 -0.79 -0.98 1.61
N LEU A 52 -1.94 -0.99 0.94
CA LEU A 52 -3.17 -0.31 1.35
C LEU A 52 -4.19 -1.33 1.82
N TYR A 53 -4.70 -1.14 3.03
CA TYR A 53 -5.85 -1.87 3.54
C TYR A 53 -7.14 -1.14 3.19
N MET A 54 -8.09 -1.89 2.65
CA MET A 54 -9.36 -1.38 2.11
C MET A 54 -10.58 -2.11 2.69
N GLY A 55 -10.38 -2.89 3.76
CA GLY A 55 -11.47 -3.63 4.39
C GLY A 55 -12.28 -2.78 5.36
N ASP A 56 -13.51 -3.23 5.61
CA ASP A 56 -14.47 -2.51 6.46
C ASP A 56 -13.98 -2.38 7.92
N TYR A 57 -14.20 -1.20 8.50
CA TYR A 57 -13.62 -0.77 9.79
C TYR A 57 -14.06 -1.62 10.99
N LEU A 58 -15.07 -2.48 10.82
CA LEU A 58 -15.76 -3.15 11.91
C LEU A 58 -15.21 -4.54 12.30
N LYS A 59 -14.33 -5.18 11.52
CA LYS A 59 -13.94 -6.58 11.80
C LYS A 59 -12.51 -6.84 12.31
N ASP A 60 -11.51 -5.99 12.05
CA ASP A 60 -10.11 -6.43 12.25
C ASP A 60 -9.09 -5.37 12.73
N TYR A 61 -9.42 -4.53 13.73
CA TYR A 61 -8.42 -3.66 14.39
C TYR A 61 -7.24 -4.47 15.01
N LEU A 62 -7.47 -5.74 15.36
CA LEU A 62 -6.47 -6.61 15.98
C LEU A 62 -5.68 -7.48 14.97
N ASN A 63 -6.11 -7.53 13.70
CA ASN A 63 -5.50 -8.40 12.70
C ASN A 63 -5.14 -7.66 11.40
N ALA A 64 -4.45 -6.52 11.47
CA ALA A 64 -3.87 -5.90 10.26
C ALA A 64 -2.99 -6.89 9.46
N LEU A 65 -2.45 -7.94 10.11
CA LEU A 65 -1.74 -9.07 9.50
C LEU A 65 -2.66 -10.13 8.84
N ALA A 66 -3.95 -10.14 9.16
CA ALA A 66 -4.98 -10.96 8.53
C ALA A 66 -5.94 -10.15 7.66
N ALA A 67 -5.54 -8.92 7.29
CA ALA A 67 -6.24 -8.07 6.34
C ALA A 67 -6.64 -8.88 5.10
N LYS A 68 -7.94 -9.17 4.99
CA LYS A 68 -8.48 -9.96 3.89
C LYS A 68 -8.67 -9.15 2.62
N GLN A 69 -8.55 -7.82 2.67
CA GLN A 69 -8.83 -6.90 1.57
C GLN A 69 -7.73 -5.84 1.47
N TYR A 70 -6.77 -6.05 0.57
CA TYR A 70 -5.66 -5.11 0.35
C TYR A 70 -5.18 -5.04 -1.09
N ALA A 71 -4.52 -3.93 -1.40
CA ALA A 71 -3.71 -3.74 -2.60
C ALA A 71 -2.26 -3.49 -2.18
N ALA A 72 -1.33 -4.30 -2.69
CA ALA A 72 0.07 -4.25 -2.33
C ALA A 72 0.92 -4.14 -3.61
N PRO A 73 1.49 -2.97 -3.93
CA PRO A 73 2.56 -2.90 -4.92
C PRO A 73 3.76 -3.72 -4.46
N LEU A 74 4.09 -3.69 -3.16
CA LEU A 74 5.12 -4.54 -2.58
C LEU A 74 4.89 -4.63 -1.08
N LEU A 75 4.26 -5.71 -0.63
CA LEU A 75 4.17 -6.07 0.77
C LEU A 75 5.51 -6.65 1.21
N ALA A 76 6.16 -6.04 2.20
CA ALA A 76 7.35 -6.58 2.87
C ALA A 76 7.49 -5.95 4.26
N ASP A 77 8.49 -6.41 5.02
CA ASP A 77 8.85 -5.85 6.34
C ASP A 77 9.59 -4.50 6.19
N PHE A 78 8.93 -3.51 5.58
CA PHE A 78 9.50 -2.18 5.40
C PHE A 78 9.50 -1.38 6.69
N ASP A 79 10.64 -0.75 6.96
CA ASP A 79 10.88 0.10 8.10
C ASP A 79 11.26 1.52 7.64
N THR A 80 10.43 2.49 8.00
CA THR A 80 10.67 3.92 7.71
C THR A 80 11.56 4.59 8.74
N MET A 81 11.81 3.96 9.89
CA MET A 81 12.64 4.53 10.97
C MET A 81 14.13 4.25 10.76
N SER A 82 14.45 3.14 10.09
CA SER A 82 15.83 2.70 9.87
C SER A 82 16.63 3.61 8.91
N ASN A 83 15.97 4.44 8.10
CA ASN A 83 16.63 5.37 7.18
C ASN A 83 15.97 6.77 7.27
N PRO A 84 16.72 7.84 7.60
CA PRO A 84 16.16 9.19 7.75
C PRO A 84 15.58 9.77 6.46
N ASN A 85 15.96 9.24 5.30
CA ASN A 85 15.41 9.65 4.00
C ASN A 85 14.11 8.91 3.65
N SER A 86 13.75 7.87 4.41
CA SER A 86 12.51 7.13 4.20
C SER A 86 11.30 8.01 4.49
N SER A 87 10.32 7.99 3.60
CA SER A 87 9.05 8.65 3.88
C SER A 87 7.88 7.99 3.15
N ILE A 88 6.70 8.15 3.71
CA ILE A 88 5.44 7.72 3.09
C ILE A 88 4.59 8.95 2.89
N ARG A 89 4.10 9.15 1.67
CA ARG A 89 3.34 10.34 1.30
C ARG A 89 2.16 9.92 0.45
N TYR A 90 1.08 10.70 0.51
CA TYR A 90 -0.10 10.44 -0.32
C TYR A 90 -0.71 11.73 -0.85
N LYS A 91 -1.45 11.61 -1.93
CA LYS A 91 -2.20 12.71 -2.53
C LYS A 91 -3.49 12.17 -3.08
N ASP A 92 -4.59 12.77 -2.65
CA ASP A 92 -5.88 12.61 -3.28
C ASP A 92 -6.20 13.88 -4.08
N ASN A 93 -6.70 13.71 -5.30
CA ASN A 93 -7.09 14.81 -6.18
C ASN A 93 -8.57 14.74 -6.62
N GLY A 94 -9.40 13.89 -5.99
CA GLY A 94 -10.80 13.69 -6.38
C GLY A 94 -11.03 12.69 -7.50
N THR A 95 -9.99 12.36 -8.27
CA THR A 95 -10.06 11.39 -9.37
C THR A 95 -9.13 10.19 -9.15
N ALA A 96 -8.07 10.39 -8.36
CA ALA A 96 -7.11 9.36 -8.02
C ALA A 96 -6.48 9.63 -6.66
N LEU A 97 -6.32 8.57 -5.89
CA LEU A 97 -5.47 8.52 -4.71
C LEU A 97 -4.12 7.92 -5.14
N THR A 98 -3.04 8.67 -4.93
CA THR A 98 -1.66 8.19 -5.11
C THR A 98 -0.98 8.07 -3.76
N VAL A 99 -0.38 6.93 -3.47
CA VAL A 99 0.42 6.68 -2.27
C VAL A 99 1.82 6.26 -2.69
N GLN A 100 2.85 6.88 -2.09
CA GLN A 100 4.25 6.61 -2.37
C GLN A 100 4.97 6.18 -1.10
N TRP A 101 5.72 5.08 -1.21
CA TRP A 101 6.76 4.69 -0.28
C TRP A 101 8.10 5.09 -0.92
N ASP A 102 8.79 6.02 -0.29
CA ASP A 102 9.99 6.67 -0.81
C ASP A 102 11.20 6.27 0.01
N GLN A 103 12.21 5.70 -0.66
CA GLN A 103 13.48 5.26 -0.07
C GLN A 103 13.34 4.35 1.17
N VAL A 104 12.26 3.57 1.25
CA VAL A 104 12.00 2.66 2.38
C VAL A 104 12.98 1.50 2.37
N VAL A 105 13.37 1.00 3.54
CA VAL A 105 14.33 -0.11 3.68
C VAL A 105 13.68 -1.29 4.37
N ILE A 106 14.15 -2.50 4.07
CA ILE A 106 13.68 -3.69 4.77
C ILE A 106 14.27 -3.68 6.19
N HIS A 107 13.44 -3.97 7.19
CA HIS A 107 13.83 -3.98 8.59
C HIS A 107 15.05 -4.86 8.81
N LYS A 108 16.09 -4.30 9.45
CA LYS A 108 17.39 -4.95 9.70
C LYS A 108 18.16 -5.40 8.45
N ARG A 109 17.76 -4.96 7.24
CA ARG A 109 18.39 -5.32 5.97
C ARG A 109 18.63 -4.09 5.10
N THR A 110 19.48 -3.19 5.59
CA THR A 110 19.93 -2.01 4.83
C THR A 110 20.90 -2.37 3.69
N ASP A 111 21.47 -3.57 3.72
CA ASP A 111 22.33 -4.15 2.67
C ASP A 111 21.60 -4.33 1.33
N LEU A 112 20.27 -4.51 1.37
CA LEU A 112 19.44 -4.70 0.19
C LEU A 112 19.14 -3.40 -0.56
N GLY A 113 19.54 -2.24 -0.01
CA GLY A 113 19.25 -0.93 -0.58
C GLY A 113 17.85 -0.40 -0.24
N SER A 114 17.52 0.74 -0.84
CA SER A 114 16.24 1.43 -0.62
C SER A 114 15.27 1.16 -1.76
N PHE A 115 13.99 1.08 -1.42
CA PHE A 115 12.89 0.80 -2.33
C PHE A 115 12.03 2.06 -2.51
N THR A 116 11.65 2.34 -3.75
CA THR A 116 10.76 3.45 -4.09
C THR A 116 9.69 2.97 -5.06
N PHE A 117 8.44 3.02 -4.62
CA PHE A 117 7.28 2.55 -5.38
C PHE A 117 6.01 3.31 -4.99
N GLN A 118 5.00 3.22 -5.85
CA GLN A 118 3.70 3.85 -5.66
C GLN A 118 2.56 2.89 -5.95
N LEU A 119 1.42 3.20 -5.33
CA LEU A 119 0.11 2.63 -5.62
C LEU A 119 -0.84 3.77 -5.98
N ILE A 120 -1.55 3.65 -7.10
CA ILE A 120 -2.57 4.61 -7.52
C ILE A 120 -3.92 3.90 -7.61
N LEU A 121 -4.91 4.37 -6.86
CA LEU A 121 -6.32 4.02 -7.02
C LEU A 121 -7.00 5.11 -7.83
N LYS A 122 -7.69 4.75 -8.91
CA LYS A 122 -8.49 5.69 -9.70
C LYS A 122 -9.98 5.52 -9.42
N ASN A 123 -10.74 6.60 -9.53
CA ASN A 123 -12.20 6.57 -9.44
C ASN A 123 -12.88 5.68 -10.51
N THR A 124 -12.17 5.30 -11.56
CA THR A 124 -12.60 4.31 -12.56
C THR A 124 -12.61 2.88 -12.02
N GLY A 125 -12.02 2.63 -10.85
CA GLY A 125 -11.78 1.29 -10.30
C GLY A 125 -10.41 0.70 -10.66
N ASP A 126 -9.59 1.43 -11.45
CA ASP A 126 -8.26 0.95 -11.81
C ASP A 126 -7.30 1.02 -10.61
N VAL A 127 -6.49 -0.03 -10.46
CA VAL A 127 -5.36 -0.08 -9.52
C VAL A 127 -4.06 -0.14 -10.32
N LEU A 128 -3.16 0.82 -10.10
CA LEU A 128 -1.86 0.88 -10.76
C LEU A 128 -0.73 0.72 -9.73
N PHE A 129 0.23 -0.14 -10.04
CA PHE A 129 1.49 -0.27 -9.32
C PHE A 129 2.61 0.34 -10.13
N VAL A 130 3.37 1.26 -9.52
CA VAL A 130 4.48 1.96 -10.18
C VAL A 130 5.75 1.70 -9.39
N TYR A 131 6.79 1.23 -10.06
CA TYR A 131 8.08 0.93 -9.44
C TYR A 131 9.13 1.88 -10.01
N LYS A 132 9.88 2.55 -9.13
CA LYS A 132 11.00 3.40 -9.52
C LYS A 132 12.32 2.73 -9.17
N ASP A 133 12.52 2.41 -7.89
CA ASP A 133 13.75 1.81 -7.38
C ASP A 133 13.41 0.49 -6.68
N VAL A 134 13.84 -0.63 -7.25
CA VAL A 134 13.72 -1.98 -6.67
C VAL A 134 15.07 -2.67 -6.86
N PRO A 135 16.02 -2.49 -5.92
CA PRO A 135 17.43 -2.85 -6.09
C PRO A 135 17.72 -4.36 -6.08
N VAL A 136 16.77 -5.17 -5.60
CA VAL A 136 16.92 -6.63 -5.46
C VAL A 136 15.72 -7.35 -6.07
N ASN A 137 15.89 -8.62 -6.46
CA ASN A 137 14.76 -9.40 -6.92
C ASN A 137 13.81 -9.63 -5.74
N ILE A 138 12.51 -9.51 -5.97
CA ILE A 138 11.49 -9.73 -4.93
C ILE A 138 11.59 -11.15 -4.35
N ARG A 139 12.02 -12.14 -5.16
CA ARG A 139 12.24 -13.53 -4.71
C ARG A 139 13.40 -13.68 -3.73
N ASP A 140 14.33 -12.73 -3.70
CA ASP A 140 15.50 -12.77 -2.82
C ASP A 140 15.20 -12.12 -1.46
N ILE A 141 14.03 -11.52 -1.29
CA ILE A 141 13.56 -10.98 -0.02
C ILE A 141 13.07 -12.14 0.85
N ASN A 142 13.58 -12.23 2.08
CA ASN A 142 13.28 -13.32 3.00
C ASN A 142 11.82 -13.29 3.48
N ASP A 143 11.07 -14.37 3.21
CA ASP A 143 9.64 -14.54 3.54
C ASP A 143 9.40 -15.27 4.88
N ASN A 144 10.46 -15.68 5.59
CA ASN A 144 10.33 -16.57 6.77
C ASN A 144 9.66 -15.93 7.99
N LYS A 145 9.65 -14.59 8.07
CA LYS A 145 9.08 -13.84 9.21
C LYS A 145 7.95 -12.91 8.80
N HIS A 146 7.96 -12.42 7.57
CA HIS A 146 6.98 -11.47 7.05
C HIS A 146 6.64 -11.80 5.60
N PRO A 147 5.34 -11.81 5.24
CA PRO A 147 4.89 -12.14 3.89
C PRO A 147 5.47 -11.14 2.87
N VAL A 148 6.09 -11.65 1.81
CA VAL A 148 6.46 -10.87 0.63
C VAL A 148 5.44 -11.09 -0.47
N ARG A 149 4.64 -10.06 -0.80
CA ARG A 149 3.54 -10.20 -1.78
C ARG A 149 3.43 -8.99 -2.69
N VAL A 150 2.98 -9.23 -3.92
CA VAL A 150 2.60 -8.21 -4.89
C VAL A 150 1.22 -8.58 -5.41
N GLY A 151 0.29 -7.63 -5.45
CA GLY A 151 -1.03 -7.86 -6.04
C GLY A 151 -2.19 -7.32 -5.22
N LEU A 152 -3.38 -7.70 -5.67
CA LEU A 152 -4.64 -7.52 -4.96
C LEU A 152 -4.97 -8.79 -4.20
N TYR A 153 -5.51 -8.64 -2.99
CA TYR A 153 -5.99 -9.74 -2.19
C TYR A 153 -7.39 -9.41 -1.68
N ASP A 154 -8.31 -10.34 -1.90
CA ASP A 154 -9.65 -10.34 -1.31
C ASP A 154 -9.91 -11.74 -0.71
N ALA A 155 -10.59 -11.79 0.43
CA ALA A 155 -11.00 -13.03 1.06
C ALA A 155 -12.40 -12.89 1.65
N TYR A 156 -13.37 -13.44 0.93
CA TYR A 156 -14.75 -13.57 1.39
C TYR A 156 -14.84 -14.60 2.53
N THR A 157 -15.42 -14.20 3.66
CA THR A 157 -15.73 -15.14 4.76
C THR A 157 -17.21 -15.48 4.69
N ILE A 158 -17.55 -16.69 4.25
CA ILE A 158 -18.92 -17.22 4.36
C ILE A 158 -19.14 -17.58 5.83
N GLU A 159 -19.95 -16.79 6.54
CA GLU A 159 -20.45 -17.22 7.84
C GLU A 159 -21.46 -18.35 7.60
N LYS A 160 -21.09 -19.59 7.97
CA LYS A 160 -22.05 -20.68 8.06
C LYS A 160 -22.96 -20.40 9.25
N THR A 161 -24.15 -19.85 9.00
CA THR A 161 -25.22 -19.84 9.98
C THR A 161 -25.67 -21.29 10.17
N LEU A 162 -25.25 -21.91 11.27
CA LEU A 162 -25.80 -23.20 11.70
C LEU A 162 -27.24 -22.94 12.16
N PHE A 163 -28.22 -23.29 11.33
CA PHE A 163 -29.58 -23.48 11.81
C PHE A 163 -29.61 -24.82 12.55
N CYS A 164 -29.84 -24.78 13.86
CA CYS A 164 -30.29 -25.96 14.58
C CYS A 164 -31.82 -26.05 14.39
N GLU A 165 -32.28 -27.17 13.85
CA GLU A 165 -33.69 -27.60 13.93
C GLU A 165 -34.01 -28.16 15.33
#